data_AF-A0A453FPT5-F1
#
_entry.id   AF-A0A453FPT5-F1
#
_cell.length_a   1.000
_cell.length_b   1.000
_cell.length_c   1.000
_cell.angle_alpha   90.00
_cell.angle_beta   90.00
_cell.angle_gamma   90.00
#
_symmetry.space_group_name_H-M   'P 1'
#
loop_
_entity.id
_entity.type
_entity.pdbx_description
1 polymer ?
#
loop_
_entity_poly.entity_id
_entity_poly.type
_entity_poly.pdbx_seq_one_letter_code
_entity_poly.pdbx_strand_id
1 'polypeptide(L)'
;ADVLAQYKPTIDTKLLIAELKRSDKLAADGLVGFKKIRSIVLYYEDVVSNHTKLTDVLDFLKLPNMKLSSRHVKIHTKRLRDHIDNWTDVSNTLNGTQYQSFLNG
;
A
#
# COMPACT_ATOMS: atom_id res chain seq x y z
N ALA A 1 -0.66 16.77 12.07
CA ALA A 1 -0.28 15.83 10.99
C ALA A 1 1.19 16.02 10.60
N ASP A 2 1.69 17.25 10.56
CA ASP A 2 3.00 17.57 9.99
C ASP A 2 4.20 16.97 10.74
N VAL A 3 4.10 16.80 12.07
CA VAL A 3 5.14 16.13 12.86
C VAL A 3 5.31 14.66 12.44
N LEU A 4 4.19 13.96 12.17
CA LEU A 4 4.22 12.56 11.75
C LEU A 4 4.73 12.41 10.31
N ALA A 5 4.44 13.40 9.45
CA ALA A 5 4.91 13.42 8.06
C ALA A 5 6.43 13.58 7.92
N GLN A 6 7.11 14.08 8.97
CA GLN A 6 8.56 14.31 8.96
C GLN A 6 9.37 13.08 9.37
N TYR A 7 8.75 12.12 10.05
CA TYR A 7 9.45 10.93 10.49
C TYR A 7 9.89 10.07 9.31
N LYS A 8 11.17 9.66 9.32
CA LYS A 8 11.74 8.76 8.33
C LYS A 8 12.25 7.50 9.02
N PRO A 9 11.59 6.34 8.86
CA PRO A 9 12.11 5.10 9.39
C PRO A 9 13.41 4.69 8.70
N THR A 10 14.29 4.08 9.48
CA THR A 10 15.39 3.25 8.97
C THR A 10 14.86 1.82 8.82
N ILE A 11 15.04 1.24 7.63
CA ILE A 11 14.59 -0.13 7.32
C ILE A 11 15.73 -1.12 7.55
N ASP A 12 15.47 -2.23 8.23
CA ASP A 12 16.43 -3.33 8.36
C ASP A 12 16.52 -4.10 7.02
N THR A 13 17.58 -3.82 6.26
CA THR A 13 17.82 -4.44 4.96
C THR A 13 18.21 -5.91 5.05
N LYS A 14 18.73 -6.39 6.19
CA LYS A 14 19.10 -7.81 6.37
C LYS A 14 17.86 -8.70 6.41
N LEU A 15 16.78 -8.20 7.01
CA LEU A 15 15.51 -8.92 7.13
C LEU A 15 14.50 -8.54 6.03
N LEU A 16 14.71 -7.44 5.30
CA LEU A 16 13.75 -6.89 4.35
C LEU A 16 13.18 -7.93 3.38
N ILE A 17 14.02 -8.69 2.67
CA ILE A 17 13.54 -9.68 1.70
C ILE A 17 12.78 -10.83 2.37
N ALA A 18 13.22 -11.27 3.56
CA ALA A 18 12.56 -12.32 4.30
C ALA A 18 11.17 -11.88 4.78
N GLU A 19 11.07 -10.66 5.29
CA GLU A 19 9.79 -10.07 5.73
C GLU A 19 8.85 -9.83 4.54
N LEU A 20 9.34 -9.35 3.40
CA LEU A 20 8.51 -9.21 2.19
C LEU A 20 7.93 -10.56 1.73
N LYS A 21 8.76 -11.60 1.68
CA LYS A 21 8.30 -12.97 1.36
C LYS A 21 7.26 -13.48 2.37
N ARG A 22 7.48 -13.20 3.65
CA ARG A 22 6.56 -13.57 4.71
C ARG A 22 5.22 -12.85 4.55
N SER A 23 5.24 -11.55 4.28
CA SER A 23 4.05 -10.74 4.01
C SER A 23 3.27 -11.24 2.80
N ASP A 24 3.95 -11.54 1.69
CA ASP A 24 3.31 -12.10 0.50
C ASP A 24 2.63 -13.44 0.80
N LYS A 25 3.33 -14.32 1.53
CA LYS A 25 2.79 -15.62 1.93
C LYS A 25 1.55 -15.45 2.81
N LEU A 26 1.61 -14.59 3.82
CA LEU A 26 0.48 -14.31 4.70
C LEU A 26 -0.70 -13.73 3.94
N ALA A 27 -0.46 -12.83 2.98
CA ALA A 27 -1.50 -12.29 2.12
C ALA A 27 -2.12 -13.39 1.24
N ALA A 28 -1.30 -14.22 0.61
CA ALA A 28 -1.77 -15.33 -0.22
C ALA A 28 -2.58 -16.37 0.59
N ASP A 29 -2.07 -16.77 1.76
CA ASP A 29 -2.73 -17.72 2.67
C ASP A 29 -4.07 -17.15 3.16
N GLY A 30 -4.11 -15.85 3.51
CA GLY A 30 -5.34 -15.15 3.86
C GLY A 30 -6.37 -15.18 2.73
N LEU A 31 -5.95 -14.89 1.49
CA LEU A 31 -6.82 -14.93 0.32
C LEU A 31 -7.41 -16.33 0.07
N VAL A 32 -6.70 -17.42 0.40
CA VAL A 32 -7.25 -18.78 0.33
C VAL A 32 -8.49 -18.91 1.21
N GLY A 33 -8.47 -18.37 2.42
CA GLY A 33 -9.61 -18.38 3.34
C GLY A 33 -10.83 -17.62 2.80
N PHE A 34 -10.59 -16.54 2.04
CA PHE A 34 -11.65 -15.71 1.45
C PHE A 34 -12.11 -16.18 0.06
N LYS A 35 -11.58 -17.28 -0.49
CA LYS A 35 -11.93 -17.77 -1.85
C LYS A 35 -13.42 -17.99 -2.09
N LYS A 36 -14.17 -18.35 -1.05
CA LYS A 36 -15.63 -18.59 -1.14
C LYS A 36 -16.46 -17.35 -0.85
N ILE A 37 -15.83 -16.24 -0.44
CA ILE A 37 -16.49 -14.99 -0.11
C ILE A 37 -16.25 -14.01 -1.26
N ARG A 38 -17.31 -13.31 -1.66
CA ARG A 38 -17.20 -12.20 -2.62
C ARG A 38 -16.21 -11.18 -2.04
N SER A 39 -15.07 -11.00 -2.69
CA SER A 39 -13.98 -10.13 -2.24
C SER A 39 -13.54 -9.21 -3.38
N ILE A 40 -12.97 -8.06 -3.02
CA ILE A 40 -12.39 -7.07 -3.94
C ILE A 40 -11.08 -6.58 -3.33
N VAL A 41 -10.06 -6.37 -4.16
CA VAL A 41 -8.77 -5.79 -3.75
C VAL A 41 -8.77 -4.32 -4.13
N LEU A 42 -8.46 -3.45 -3.17
CA LEU A 42 -8.51 -2.00 -3.32
C LEU A 42 -7.26 -1.39 -2.73
N TYR A 43 -6.69 -0.42 -3.44
CA TYR A 43 -5.68 0.46 -2.87
C TYR A 43 -6.36 1.74 -2.42
N TYR A 44 -6.06 2.18 -1.19
CA TYR A 44 -6.65 3.39 -0.62
C TYR A 44 -6.49 4.60 -1.55
N GLU A 45 -5.30 4.75 -2.12
CA GLU A 45 -4.97 5.84 -3.05
C GLU A 45 -5.86 5.83 -4.29
N ASP A 46 -6.23 4.67 -4.82
CA ASP A 46 -7.13 4.55 -5.96
C ASP A 46 -8.56 4.98 -5.60
N VAL A 47 -9.04 4.63 -4.40
CA VAL A 47 -10.40 4.99 -3.96
C VAL A 47 -10.53 6.50 -3.73
N VAL A 48 -9.47 7.14 -3.22
CA VAL A 48 -9.47 8.58 -2.95
C VAL A 48 -9.23 9.41 -4.22
N SER A 49 -8.40 8.93 -5.14
CA SER A 49 -8.03 9.66 -6.35
C SER A 49 -8.94 9.39 -7.56
N ASN A 50 -9.55 8.21 -7.65
CA ASN A 50 -10.34 7.78 -8.81
C ASN A 50 -11.82 7.59 -8.45
N HIS A 51 -12.66 8.51 -8.92
CA HIS A 51 -14.12 8.46 -8.70
C HIS A 51 -14.79 7.20 -9.28
N THR A 52 -14.24 6.62 -10.34
CA THR A 52 -14.76 5.36 -10.90
C THR A 52 -14.52 4.21 -9.94
N LYS A 53 -13.34 4.15 -9.30
CA LYS A 53 -13.04 3.10 -8.31
C LYS A 53 -13.93 3.19 -7.09
N LEU A 54 -14.26 4.39 -6.63
CA LEU A 54 -15.24 4.57 -5.57
C LEU A 54 -16.62 4.02 -5.95
N THR A 55 -17.04 4.21 -7.21
CA THR A 55 -18.29 3.66 -7.73
C THR A 55 -18.26 2.14 -7.74
N ASP A 56 -17.18 1.52 -8.24
CA ASP A 56 -17.00 0.06 -8.22
C ASP A 56 -17.15 -0.51 -6.79
N VAL A 57 -16.64 0.23 -5.78
CA VAL A 57 -16.75 -0.15 -4.37
C VAL A 57 -18.19 -0.06 -3.86
N LEU A 58 -18.91 1.02 -4.18
CA LEU A 58 -20.31 1.17 -3.78
C LEU A 58 -21.18 0.08 -4.41
N ASP A 59 -20.97 -0.21 -5.68
CA ASP A 59 -21.68 -1.28 -6.40
C ASP A 59 -21.32 -2.66 -5.85
N PHE A 60 -20.05 -2.87 -5.50
CA PHE A 60 -19.61 -4.08 -4.82
C PHE A 60 -20.36 -4.29 -3.49
N LEU A 61 -20.49 -3.23 -2.69
CA LEU A 61 -21.22 -3.26 -1.42
C LEU A 61 -22.74 -3.20 -1.57
N LYS A 62 -23.27 -3.06 -2.79
CA LYS A 62 -24.70 -2.86 -3.10
C LYS A 62 -25.28 -1.62 -2.41
N LEU A 63 -24.50 -0.56 -2.33
CA LEU A 63 -24.90 0.75 -1.81
C LEU A 63 -25.30 1.67 -2.97
N PRO A 64 -26.23 2.61 -2.76
CA PRO A 64 -26.55 3.59 -3.79
C PRO A 64 -25.33 4.47 -4.07
N ASN A 65 -25.15 4.85 -5.35
CA ASN A 65 -24.08 5.75 -5.74
C ASN A 65 -24.30 7.12 -5.08
N MET A 66 -23.34 7.52 -4.26
CA MET A 66 -23.40 8.76 -3.51
C MET A 66 -22.02 9.38 -3.39
N LYS A 67 -22.00 10.71 -3.25
CA LYS A 67 -20.76 11.43 -3.00
C LYS A 67 -20.29 11.15 -1.56
N LEU A 68 -19.17 10.46 -1.42
CA LEU A 68 -18.50 10.25 -0.14
C LEU A 68 -17.37 11.26 0.05
N SER A 69 -17.08 11.59 1.31
CA SER A 69 -15.94 12.42 1.68
C SER A 69 -15.21 11.79 2.87
N SER A 70 -13.90 11.98 2.90
CA SER A 70 -13.05 11.48 3.98
C SER A 70 -12.46 12.66 4.75
N ARG A 71 -12.36 12.53 6.07
CA ARG A 71 -11.59 13.46 6.91
C ARG A 71 -10.13 13.05 7.06
N HIS A 72 -9.75 11.90 6.51
CA HIS A 72 -8.37 11.43 6.53
C HIS A 72 -7.49 12.36 5.69
N VAL A 73 -6.34 12.69 6.24
CA VAL A 73 -5.33 13.51 5.59
C VAL A 73 -4.16 12.60 5.21
N LYS A 74 -3.83 12.54 3.92
CA LYS A 74 -2.61 11.88 3.47
C LYS A 74 -1.41 12.69 3.98
N ILE A 75 -0.63 12.11 4.88
CA ILE A 75 0.53 12.79 5.49
C ILE A 75 1.84 12.55 4.73
N HIS A 76 1.92 11.48 3.92
CA HIS A 76 3.08 11.18 3.09
C HIS A 76 2.84 11.59 1.64
N THR A 77 3.16 12.84 1.30
CA THR A 77 2.89 13.43 -0.03
C THR A 77 4.12 13.46 -0.96
N LYS A 78 5.32 13.26 -0.42
CA LYS A 78 6.57 13.15 -1.19
C LYS A 78 6.76 11.75 -1.79
N ARG A 79 7.78 11.57 -2.63
CA ARG A 79 8.11 10.25 -3.22
C ARG A 79 8.55 9.27 -2.14
N LEU A 80 8.40 7.96 -2.36
CA LEU A 80 8.75 6.94 -1.38
C LEU A 80 10.17 7.10 -0.82
N ARG A 81 11.14 7.38 -1.70
CA ARG A 81 12.54 7.63 -1.34
C ARG A 81 12.75 8.75 -0.33
N ASP A 82 11.86 9.74 -0.31
CA ASP A 82 11.99 10.91 0.55
C ASP A 82 11.54 10.59 1.99
N HIS A 83 10.82 9.47 2.19
CA HIS A 83 10.26 9.02 3.47
C HIS A 83 11.11 7.96 4.17
N ILE A 84 12.19 7.46 3.57
CA ILE A 84 13.03 6.41 4.16
C ILE A 84 14.42 6.98 4.42
N ASP A 85 14.94 6.77 5.63
CA ASP A 85 16.22 7.36 6.04
C ASP A 85 17.41 6.72 5.31
N ASN A 86 17.45 5.39 5.25
CA ASN A 86 18.48 4.62 4.55
C ASN A 86 18.05 4.18 3.14
N TRP A 87 17.45 5.08 2.36
CA TRP A 87 16.89 4.74 1.04
C TRP A 87 17.87 4.05 0.09
N THR A 88 19.14 4.50 0.06
CA THR A 88 20.15 3.91 -0.83
C THR A 88 20.35 2.42 -0.56
N ASP A 89 20.42 2.02 0.71
CA ASP A 89 20.62 0.62 1.09
C ASP A 89 19.40 -0.22 0.74
N VAL A 90 18.20 0.33 0.97
CA VAL A 90 16.92 -0.31 0.60
C VAL A 90 16.83 -0.49 -0.91
N SER A 91 17.12 0.56 -1.67
CA SER A 91 17.12 0.54 -3.13
C SER A 91 18.08 -0.52 -3.66
N ASN A 92 19.30 -0.59 -3.13
CA ASN A 92 20.28 -1.59 -3.51
C ASN A 92 19.84 -3.02 -3.16
N THR A 93 19.17 -3.20 -2.01
CA THR A 93 18.68 -4.51 -1.56
C THR A 93 17.53 -5.03 -2.42
N LEU A 94 16.63 -4.15 -2.88
CA LEU A 94 15.47 -4.55 -3.69
C LEU A 94 15.78 -4.62 -5.19
N ASN A 95 16.77 -3.89 -5.67
CA ASN A 95 17.15 -3.88 -7.07
C ASN A 95 17.59 -5.27 -7.55
N GLY A 96 17.09 -5.70 -8.71
CA GLY A 96 17.33 -7.05 -9.25
C GLY A 96 16.55 -8.17 -8.56
N THR A 97 15.70 -7.86 -7.59
CA THR A 97 14.81 -8.84 -6.94
C THR A 97 13.39 -8.75 -7.51
N GLN A 98 12.53 -9.74 -7.20
CA GLN A 98 11.11 -9.69 -7.54
C GLN A 98 10.36 -8.49 -6.92
N TYR A 99 10.96 -7.85 -5.91
CA TYR A 99 10.42 -6.69 -5.19
C TYR A 99 10.90 -5.35 -5.74
N GLN A 100 11.70 -5.34 -6.81
CA GLN A 100 12.20 -4.12 -7.42
C GLN A 100 11.06 -3.16 -7.82
N SER A 101 9.88 -3.68 -8.16
CA SER A 101 8.71 -2.86 -8.51
C SER A 101 8.31 -1.89 -7.40
N PHE A 102 8.60 -2.19 -6.13
CA PHE A 102 8.32 -1.31 -5.00
C PHE A 102 9.19 -0.04 -4.98
N LEU A 103 10.28 0.01 -5.75
CA LEU A 103 11.12 1.21 -5.85
C LEU A 103 10.48 2.33 -6.68
N ASN A 104 9.43 2.02 -7.44
CA ASN A 104 8.78 2.96 -8.35
C ASN A 104 7.55 3.66 -7.74
N GLY A 105 7.33 3.50 -6.43
CA GLY A 105 6.19 4.04 -5.67
C GLY A 105 6.33 5.50 -5.22
#